data_AF-A0A936RR42-F1
#
_entry.id   AF-A0A936RR42-F1
#
_cell.length_a   1.000
_cell.length_b   1.000
_cell.length_c   1.000
_cell.angle_alpha   90.00
_cell.angle_beta   90.00
_cell.angle_gamma   90.00
#
_symmetry.space_group_name_H-M   'P 1'
#
loop_
_entity.id
_entity.type
_entity.pdbx_description
1 polymer ?
#
loop_
_entity_poly.entity_id
_entity_poly.type
_entity_poly.pdbx_seq_one_letter_code
_entity_poly.pdbx_strand_id
1 'polypeptide(L)'
;MIELGYGHVGNFDKTNSRFMWDVCGEIVFERNAFIGHGSRIRILDTGKIFFGENFITTAESSFLSKKAIHIGKDCLFSWEILIMDTDFHPITDNVGNIINGDKSITIGDHVWVGCRATILKGLLFRAIP
;
A
#
# COMPACT_ATOMS: atom_id res chain seq x y z
N MET A 1 -17.00 -4.53 6.96
CA MET A 1 -17.06 -3.06 6.90
C MET A 1 -15.73 -2.55 6.36
N ILE A 2 -15.73 -1.45 5.60
CA ILE A 2 -14.51 -0.74 5.20
C ILE A 2 -14.37 0.48 6.10
N GLU A 3 -13.24 0.61 6.79
CA GLU A 3 -12.95 1.70 7.72
C GLU A 3 -11.63 2.37 7.33
N LEU A 4 -11.67 3.66 7.03
CA LEU A 4 -10.52 4.42 6.55
C LEU A 4 -10.27 5.63 7.45
N GLY A 5 -9.07 5.73 8.00
CA GLY A 5 -8.65 6.86 8.84
C GLY A 5 -9.11 6.82 10.29
N TYR A 6 -9.70 5.71 10.73
CA TYR A 6 -10.13 5.51 12.12
C TYR A 6 -9.12 4.67 12.91
N GLY A 7 -9.37 4.46 14.21
CA GLY A 7 -8.48 3.68 15.08
C GLY A 7 -7.80 4.48 16.17
N HIS A 8 -7.47 3.78 17.26
CA HIS A 8 -6.85 4.37 18.43
C HIS A 8 -5.66 3.51 18.88
N VAL A 9 -4.47 3.83 18.39
CA VAL A 9 -3.21 3.32 18.98
C VAL A 9 -2.56 4.47 19.73
N GLY A 10 -1.88 4.15 20.83
CA GLY A 10 -1.33 5.15 21.76
C GLY A 10 -0.11 5.91 21.24
N ASN A 11 0.38 5.61 20.03
CA ASN A 11 1.68 6.04 19.52
C ASN A 11 1.62 7.03 18.35
N PHE A 12 0.46 7.59 18.00
CA PHE A 12 0.32 8.56 16.89
C PHE A 12 -0.54 9.78 17.25
N ASP A 13 -0.32 10.88 16.54
CA ASP A 13 -1.03 12.15 16.74
C ASP A 13 -2.45 12.08 16.17
N LYS A 14 -3.42 11.85 17.05
CA LYS A 14 -4.86 11.76 16.71
C LYS A 14 -5.47 13.07 16.25
N THR A 15 -4.84 14.20 16.53
CA THR A 15 -5.41 15.51 16.21
C THR A 15 -5.00 15.93 14.81
N ASN A 16 -3.74 15.66 14.43
CA ASN A 16 -3.16 16.20 13.20
C ASN A 16 -2.87 15.16 12.11
N SER A 17 -2.71 13.87 12.43
CA SER A 17 -2.39 12.84 11.42
C SER A 17 -3.62 12.42 10.61
N ARG A 18 -4.02 13.20 9.63
CA ARG A 18 -5.22 12.93 8.82
C ARG A 18 -5.00 11.81 7.82
N PHE A 19 -6.04 11.00 7.61
CA PHE A 19 -6.09 10.09 6.48
C PHE A 19 -6.14 10.89 5.16
N MET A 20 -5.34 10.48 4.18
CA MET A 20 -5.32 11.11 2.86
C MET A 20 -5.83 10.14 1.79
N TRP A 21 -6.76 10.63 0.98
CA TRP A 21 -7.35 9.91 -0.15
C TRP A 21 -7.08 10.67 -1.45
N ASP A 22 -6.21 10.12 -2.30
CA ASP A 22 -5.89 10.65 -3.64
C ASP A 22 -5.95 9.50 -4.66
N VAL A 23 -7.15 9.20 -5.16
CA VAL A 23 -7.39 8.03 -6.03
C VAL A 23 -7.91 8.49 -7.39
N CYS A 24 -7.05 8.43 -8.42
CA CYS A 24 -7.40 8.64 -9.82
C CYS A 24 -7.57 7.32 -10.59
N GLY A 25 -6.91 6.25 -10.16
CA GLY A 25 -7.01 4.91 -10.74
C GLY A 25 -8.04 4.03 -10.03
N GLU A 26 -7.73 2.74 -9.86
CA GLU A 26 -8.66 1.75 -9.32
C GLU A 26 -8.26 1.28 -7.92
N ILE A 27 -9.24 1.20 -7.01
CA ILE A 27 -9.08 0.55 -5.71
C ILE A 27 -10.19 -0.46 -5.50
N VAL A 28 -9.82 -1.67 -5.11
CA VAL A 28 -10.74 -2.77 -4.85
C VAL A 28 -10.50 -3.28 -3.44
N PHE A 29 -11.60 -3.37 -2.68
CA PHE A 29 -11.65 -4.07 -1.42
C PHE A 29 -12.54 -5.30 -1.59
N GLU A 30 -11.99 -6.49 -1.40
CA GLU A 30 -12.75 -7.73 -1.57
C GLU A 30 -13.88 -7.87 -0.53
N ARG A 31 -13.59 -7.54 0.74
CA ARG A 31 -14.57 -7.54 1.83
C ARG A 31 -14.34 -6.47 2.89
N ASN A 32 -13.76 -6.85 4.02
CA ASN A 32 -13.54 -6.01 5.17
C ASN A 32 -12.11 -5.50 5.12
N ALA A 33 -11.92 -4.22 5.36
CA ALA A 33 -10.60 -3.63 5.47
C ALA A 33 -10.60 -2.51 6.50
N PHE A 34 -9.56 -2.49 7.32
CA PHE A 34 -9.29 -1.43 8.28
C PHE A 34 -7.98 -0.76 7.91
N ILE A 35 -8.04 0.52 7.56
CA ILE A 35 -6.86 1.32 7.24
C ILE A 35 -6.78 2.45 8.25
N GLY A 36 -5.85 2.32 9.18
CA GLY A 36 -5.81 3.13 10.37
C GLY A 36 -5.46 4.60 10.15
N HIS A 37 -5.67 5.38 11.20
CA HIS A 37 -5.41 6.82 11.30
C HIS A 37 -4.08 7.26 10.67
N GLY A 38 -4.06 8.44 10.02
CA GLY A 38 -2.86 9.02 9.39
C GLY A 38 -2.34 8.30 8.14
N SER A 39 -2.97 7.21 7.72
CA SER A 39 -2.57 6.49 6.50
C SER A 39 -2.92 7.28 5.24
N ARG A 40 -2.21 6.98 4.15
CA ARG A 40 -2.33 7.69 2.87
C ARG A 40 -2.51 6.68 1.76
N ILE A 41 -3.52 6.90 0.92
CA ILE A 41 -3.71 6.14 -0.30
C ILE A 41 -3.57 7.09 -1.47
N ARG A 42 -2.60 6.81 -2.33
CA ARG A 42 -2.38 7.51 -3.59
C ARG A 42 -2.37 6.52 -4.75
N ILE A 43 -3.27 6.70 -5.70
CA ILE A 43 -3.37 5.86 -6.89
C ILE A 43 -3.44 6.77 -8.11
N LEU A 44 -2.41 6.72 -8.96
CA LEU A 44 -2.37 7.44 -10.22
C LEU A 44 -3.36 6.83 -11.23
N ASP A 45 -3.61 7.53 -12.34
CA ASP A 45 -4.55 7.15 -13.41
C ASP A 45 -4.49 5.68 -13.88
N THR A 46 -3.29 5.12 -13.94
CA THR A 46 -3.00 3.75 -14.39
C THR A 46 -2.79 2.77 -13.23
N GLY A 47 -2.74 3.28 -12.00
CA GLY A 47 -2.50 2.52 -10.79
C GLY A 47 -3.71 1.73 -10.33
N LYS A 48 -3.42 0.63 -9.63
CA LYS A 48 -4.43 -0.25 -9.05
C LYS A 48 -3.99 -0.75 -7.68
N ILE A 49 -4.88 -0.72 -6.70
CA ILE A 49 -4.63 -1.40 -5.42
C ILE A 49 -5.77 -2.37 -5.14
N PHE A 50 -5.42 -3.63 -4.94
CA PHE A 50 -6.34 -4.67 -4.49
C PHE A 50 -5.99 -5.05 -3.05
N PHE A 51 -7.00 -4.95 -2.17
CA PHE A 51 -6.96 -5.46 -0.81
C PHE A 51 -7.90 -6.68 -0.72
N GLY A 52 -7.32 -7.83 -0.37
CA GLY A 52 -8.07 -9.05 -0.09
C GLY A 52 -8.94 -8.94 1.17
N GLU A 53 -9.67 -10.01 1.46
CA GLU A 53 -10.50 -10.11 2.66
C GLU A 53 -9.68 -9.89 3.95
N ASN A 54 -10.25 -9.12 4.89
CA ASN A 54 -9.72 -8.93 6.25
C ASN A 54 -8.33 -8.28 6.27
N PHE A 55 -8.12 -7.27 5.43
CA PHE A 55 -6.89 -6.46 5.45
C PHE A 55 -6.91 -5.47 6.62
N ILE A 56 -5.81 -5.39 7.37
CA ILE A 56 -5.66 -4.44 8.47
C ILE A 56 -4.31 -3.73 8.31
N THR A 57 -4.30 -2.39 8.36
CA THR A 57 -3.09 -1.60 8.65
C THR A 57 -3.34 -0.69 9.83
N THR A 58 -2.42 -0.66 10.80
CA THR A 58 -2.71 -0.04 12.10
C THR A 58 -2.74 1.49 12.06
N ALA A 59 -1.79 2.14 11.35
CA ALA A 59 -1.72 3.60 11.23
C ALA A 59 -0.58 4.08 10.31
N GLU A 60 -0.66 5.36 9.91
CA GLU A 60 0.40 6.17 9.28
C GLU A 60 1.13 5.50 8.10
N SER A 61 0.48 4.54 7.44
CA SER A 61 1.08 3.79 6.34
C SER A 61 0.69 4.42 5.01
N SER A 62 1.60 4.41 4.04
CA SER A 62 1.43 5.05 2.75
C SER A 62 1.44 4.02 1.63
N PHE A 63 0.36 4.00 0.85
CA PHE A 63 0.14 3.12 -0.29
C PHE A 63 0.16 3.95 -1.57
N LEU A 64 1.15 3.75 -2.44
CA LEU A 64 1.35 4.53 -3.65
C LEU A 64 1.38 3.60 -4.87
N SER A 65 0.37 3.68 -5.73
CA SER A 65 0.32 2.87 -6.95
C SER A 65 0.25 3.71 -8.23
N LYS A 66 1.06 3.31 -9.20
CA LYS A 66 0.98 3.71 -10.62
C LYS A 66 0.81 2.50 -11.54
N LYS A 67 1.03 1.27 -11.07
CA LYS A 67 0.88 0.05 -11.87
C LYS A 67 -0.11 -0.96 -11.26
N ALA A 68 0.31 -1.68 -10.23
CA ALA A 68 -0.55 -2.59 -9.48
C ALA A 68 0.10 -3.01 -8.15
N ILE A 69 -0.64 -2.88 -7.06
CA ILE A 69 -0.35 -3.47 -5.76
C ILE A 69 -1.45 -4.48 -5.44
N HIS A 70 -1.08 -5.72 -5.17
CA HIS A 70 -1.99 -6.77 -4.75
C HIS A 70 -1.61 -7.26 -3.35
N ILE A 71 -2.57 -7.21 -2.43
CA ILE A 71 -2.45 -7.71 -1.06
C ILE A 71 -3.51 -8.78 -0.87
N GLY A 72 -3.09 -9.98 -0.47
CA GLY A 72 -3.95 -11.15 -0.24
C GLY A 72 -4.81 -11.02 1.02
N LYS A 73 -5.44 -12.13 1.40
CA LYS A 73 -6.37 -12.17 2.54
C LYS A 73 -5.63 -12.25 3.88
N ASP A 74 -6.33 -11.87 4.95
CA ASP A 74 -5.88 -11.99 6.34
C ASP A 74 -4.48 -11.38 6.56
N CYS A 75 -4.21 -10.25 5.90
CA CYS A 75 -2.96 -9.54 6.02
C CYS A 75 -3.03 -8.49 7.13
N LEU A 76 -2.02 -8.48 7.99
CA LEU A 76 -1.84 -7.49 9.05
C LEU A 76 -0.59 -6.66 8.77
N PHE A 77 -0.75 -5.38 8.57
CA PHE A 77 0.33 -4.43 8.39
C PHE A 77 0.40 -3.57 9.65
N SER A 78 1.59 -3.39 10.20
CA SER A 78 1.80 -2.52 11.35
C SER A 78 1.67 -1.04 10.95
N TRP A 79 2.43 -0.14 11.58
CA TRP A 79 2.39 1.30 11.31
C TRP A 79 3.62 1.79 10.56
N GLU A 80 3.50 2.99 9.97
CA GLU A 80 4.56 3.69 9.24
C GLU A 80 5.15 2.87 8.07
N ILE A 81 4.35 2.01 7.43
CA ILE A 81 4.80 1.22 6.28
C ILE A 81 4.72 2.07 5.01
N LEU A 82 5.75 1.99 4.16
CA LEU A 82 5.73 2.53 2.81
C LEU A 82 5.60 1.39 1.80
N ILE A 83 4.60 1.46 0.93
CA ILE A 83 4.48 0.56 -0.21
C ILE A 83 4.32 1.35 -1.51
N MET A 84 5.23 1.16 -2.47
CA MET A 84 5.21 1.87 -3.74
C MET A 84 5.72 1.04 -4.93
N ASP A 85 4.89 0.92 -5.98
CA ASP A 85 5.16 0.13 -7.19
C ASP A 85 5.86 0.93 -8.32
N THR A 86 6.21 2.17 -8.03
CA THR A 86 6.83 3.14 -8.93
C THR A 86 7.93 3.90 -8.19
N ASP A 87 8.95 4.37 -8.92
CA ASP A 87 9.96 5.27 -8.34
C ASP A 87 9.54 6.74 -8.47
N PHE A 88 8.49 7.05 -9.24
CA PHE A 88 8.15 8.39 -9.76
C PHE A 88 9.23 9.11 -10.59
N HIS A 89 10.46 8.58 -10.58
CA HIS A 89 11.63 9.18 -11.20
C HIS A 89 12.18 8.24 -12.28
N PRO A 90 11.84 8.44 -13.57
CA PRO A 90 12.37 7.61 -14.64
C PRO A 90 13.87 7.85 -14.81
N ILE A 91 14.61 6.75 -14.98
CA ILE A 91 16.03 6.72 -15.34
C ILE A 91 16.10 6.23 -16.78
N THR A 92 16.87 6.91 -17.61
CA THR A 92 17.04 6.56 -19.03
C THR A 92 18.45 6.05 -19.32
N ASP A 93 18.56 5.08 -20.23
CA ASP A 93 19.84 4.71 -20.84
C ASP A 93 20.31 5.74 -21.89
N ASN A 94 21.46 5.47 -22.52
CA ASN A 94 22.08 6.37 -23.52
C ASN A 94 21.26 6.54 -24.81
N VAL A 95 20.23 5.71 -25.04
CA VAL A 95 19.37 5.81 -26.22
C VAL A 95 17.95 6.26 -25.86
N GLY A 96 17.71 6.65 -24.60
CA GLY A 96 16.45 7.23 -24.12
C GLY A 96 15.43 6.22 -23.60
N ASN A 97 15.77 4.94 -23.47
CA ASN A 97 14.84 3.95 -22.91
C ASN A 97 14.75 4.11 -21.39
N ILE A 98 13.54 4.06 -20.83
CA ILE A 98 13.35 3.98 -19.38
C ILE A 98 13.78 2.60 -18.88
N ILE A 99 14.79 2.56 -18.01
CA ILE A 99 15.37 1.30 -17.49
C ILE A 99 14.85 0.89 -16.11
N ASN A 100 14.16 1.79 -15.41
CA ASN A 100 13.54 1.53 -14.10
C ASN A 100 12.02 1.61 -14.17
N GLY A 101 11.41 1.05 -15.22
CA GLY A 101 9.96 1.02 -15.35
C GLY A 101 9.24 0.48 -14.11
N ASP A 102 7.98 0.87 -13.95
CA ASP A 102 7.13 0.49 -12.82
C ASP A 102 6.93 -1.03 -12.78
N LYS A 103 6.94 -1.62 -11.57
CA LYS A 103 6.80 -3.07 -11.37
C LYS A 103 5.78 -3.37 -10.29
N SER A 104 4.84 -4.25 -10.60
CA SER A 104 3.79 -4.63 -9.67
C SER A 104 4.34 -5.24 -8.38
N ILE A 105 3.60 -5.08 -7.29
CA ILE A 105 3.88 -5.70 -6.00
C ILE A 105 2.79 -6.74 -5.72
N THR A 106 3.18 -7.91 -5.24
CA THR A 106 2.25 -8.97 -4.83
C THR A 106 2.64 -9.49 -3.47
N ILE A 107 1.73 -9.34 -2.51
CA ILE A 107 1.81 -9.87 -1.15
C ILE A 107 0.68 -10.90 -1.03
N GLY A 108 1.03 -12.15 -0.72
CA GLY A 108 0.09 -13.26 -0.61
C GLY A 108 -0.77 -13.21 0.65
N ASP A 109 -1.46 -14.31 0.91
CA ASP A 109 -2.32 -14.48 2.08
C ASP A 109 -1.53 -14.61 3.39
N HIS A 110 -2.15 -14.27 4.51
CA HIS A 110 -1.64 -14.51 5.87
C HIS A 110 -0.27 -13.85 6.17
N VAL A 111 -0.05 -12.65 5.65
CA VAL A 111 1.22 -11.93 5.80
C VAL A 111 1.12 -10.90 6.93
N TRP A 112 2.10 -10.93 7.84
CA TRP A 112 2.35 -9.85 8.79
C TRP A 112 3.55 -9.01 8.34
N VAL A 113 3.35 -7.70 8.19
CA VAL A 113 4.42 -6.73 7.91
C VAL A 113 4.70 -5.89 9.15
N GLY A 114 5.95 -5.94 9.63
CA GLY A 114 6.42 -5.17 10.78
C GLY A 114 6.43 -3.66 10.53
N CYS A 115 6.53 -2.88 11.62
CA CYS A 115 6.51 -1.42 11.53
C CYS A 115 7.70 -0.88 10.73
N ARG A 116 7.49 0.27 10.07
CA ARG A 116 8.54 0.98 9.31
C ARG A 116 9.19 0.17 8.19
N ALA A 117 8.51 -0.87 7.70
CA ALA A 117 8.95 -1.59 6.52
C ALA A 117 8.76 -0.75 5.25
N THR A 118 9.68 -0.90 4.31
CA THR A 118 9.59 -0.31 2.97
C THR A 118 9.48 -1.42 1.93
N ILE A 119 8.38 -1.42 1.18
CA ILE A 119 8.05 -2.40 0.16
C ILE A 119 8.06 -1.70 -1.20
N LEU A 120 9.02 -2.08 -2.04
CA LEU A 120 9.23 -1.44 -3.35
C LEU A 120 8.83 -2.35 -4.50
N LYS A 121 8.70 -1.70 -5.66
CA LYS A 121 8.30 -2.29 -6.94
C LYS A 121 8.99 -3.63 -7.23
N GLY A 122 8.20 -4.58 -7.74
CA GLY A 122 8.71 -5.90 -8.12
C GLY A 122 8.82 -6.92 -6.98
N LEU A 123 8.44 -6.57 -5.74
CA LEU A 123 8.33 -7.56 -4.67
C LEU A 123 7.25 -8.61 -5.01
N LEU A 124 7.64 -9.88 -4.89
CA LEU A 124 6.73 -11.01 -4.81
C LEU A 124 6.96 -11.71 -3.47
N PHE A 125 6.03 -11.57 -2.54
CA PHE A 125 6.07 -12.24 -1.25
C PHE A 125 4.87 -13.17 -1.11
N ARG A 126 5.12 -14.46 -0.88
CA ARG A 126 4.08 -15.47 -0.67
C ARG A 126 4.39 -16.20 0.63
N ALA A 127 3.46 -16.20 1.58
CA ALA A 127 3.56 -17.11 2.71
C ALA A 127 3.44 -18.56 2.18
N ILE A 128 4.27 -19.45 2.73
CA ILE A 128 4.17 -20.89 2.47
C ILE A 128 3.05 -21.42 3.38
N PRO A 129 2.17 -22.32 2.90
CA PRO A 129 1.04 -22.85 3.66
C PRO A 129 1.43 -23.48 5.01
#